data_AF-A0A1B8TI42-F1
#
_entry.id   AF-A0A1B8TI42-F1
#
_cell.length_a   1.000
_cell.length_b   1.000
_cell.length_c   1.000
_cell.angle_alpha   90.00
_cell.angle_beta   90.00
_cell.angle_gamma   90.00
#
_symmetry.space_group_name_H-M   'P 1'
#
loop_
_entity.id
_entity.type
_entity.pdbx_description
1 polymer ?
#
loop_
_entity_poly.entity_id
_entity_poly.type
_entity_poly.pdbx_seq_one_letter_code
_entity_poly.pdbx_strand_id
1 'polypeptide(L)'
;MSHCTRFEFSYVNEDAIAKAFGKMGINPETDIVFLYPSEFSKKVLSKVGYMGSQQFRAVCGRAADGFNLFVCQIEENSYRLLIERDTVSDGDEAIKADLALSFQKAYISVAIDETIRRIEASGVPARTKETLQGFEIEFGPQYEYSIHVTFTGDEVMEEVRGVKGDICTKLTEELEALLSSPTAELVTEWKPEYTVVHEEQTLQVLSANL
;
A
#
# COMPACT_ATOMS: atom_id res chain seq x y z
N MET A 1 6.19 -11.89 21.01
CA MET A 1 5.98 -10.44 21.21
C MET A 1 5.41 -9.89 19.92
N SER A 2 4.27 -9.21 20.00
CA SER A 2 3.58 -8.61 18.85
C SER A 2 3.83 -7.10 18.86
N HIS A 3 3.90 -6.47 17.68
CA HIS A 3 3.98 -5.00 17.59
C HIS A 3 2.97 -4.45 16.60
N CYS A 4 2.64 -3.18 16.79
CA CYS A 4 1.80 -2.41 15.90
C CYS A 4 2.57 -1.15 15.51
N THR A 5 2.85 -0.95 14.23
CA THR A 5 3.48 0.28 13.70
C THR A 5 2.44 1.10 12.97
N ARG A 6 2.37 2.41 13.23
CA ARG A 6 1.59 3.38 12.45
C ARG A 6 2.50 4.39 11.79
N PHE A 7 2.22 4.73 10.53
CA PHE A 7 3.01 5.68 9.77
C PHE A 7 2.22 6.33 8.63
N GLU A 8 2.71 7.49 8.17
CA GLU A 8 2.15 8.20 7.02
C GLU A 8 2.56 7.51 5.71
N PHE A 9 1.56 7.27 4.86
CA PHE A 9 1.70 6.62 3.57
C PHE A 9 2.42 7.54 2.57
N SER A 10 3.35 6.98 1.81
CA SER A 10 3.95 7.67 0.66
C SER A 10 4.30 6.69 -0.46
N TYR A 11 4.19 7.16 -1.70
CA TYR A 11 4.74 6.45 -2.83
C TYR A 11 6.22 6.78 -2.93
N VAL A 12 7.09 5.77 -2.83
CA VAL A 12 8.54 5.97 -2.74
C VAL A 12 9.36 5.18 -3.75
N ASN A 13 8.75 4.20 -4.42
CA ASN A 13 9.43 3.27 -5.33
C ASN A 13 8.79 3.23 -6.72
N GLU A 14 9.56 3.59 -7.76
CA GLU A 14 9.10 3.65 -9.15
C GLU A 14 8.74 2.27 -9.73
N ASP A 15 9.51 1.23 -9.41
CA ASP A 15 9.23 -0.13 -9.88
C ASP A 15 7.91 -0.65 -9.29
N ALA A 16 7.66 -0.34 -8.01
CA ALA A 16 6.40 -0.67 -7.35
C ALA A 16 5.22 0.11 -7.95
N ILE A 17 5.42 1.39 -8.30
CA ILE A 17 4.45 2.22 -9.03
C ILE A 17 4.10 1.58 -10.39
N ALA A 18 5.10 1.16 -11.17
CA ALA A 18 4.88 0.53 -12.47
C ALA A 18 4.13 -0.81 -12.32
N LYS A 19 4.49 -1.63 -11.32
CA LYS A 19 3.77 -2.87 -11.00
C LYS A 19 2.33 -2.59 -10.55
N ALA A 20 2.08 -1.50 -9.82
CA ALA A 20 0.74 -1.11 -9.38
C ALA A 20 -0.16 -0.77 -10.56
N PHE A 21 0.34 -0.05 -11.57
CA PHE A 21 -0.36 0.14 -12.84
C PHE A 21 -0.70 -1.20 -13.50
N GLY A 22 0.24 -2.13 -13.53
CA GLY A 22 0.02 -3.49 -14.05
C GLY A 22 -1.10 -4.23 -13.31
N LYS A 23 -1.19 -4.12 -11.98
CA LYS A 23 -2.29 -4.71 -11.19
C LYS A 23 -3.66 -4.09 -11.53
N MET A 24 -3.69 -2.83 -11.96
CA MET A 24 -4.90 -2.17 -12.45
C MET A 24 -5.22 -2.50 -13.93
N GLY A 25 -4.41 -3.33 -14.59
CA GLY A 25 -4.55 -3.62 -16.02
C GLY A 25 -4.15 -2.45 -16.92
N ILE A 26 -3.37 -1.49 -16.40
CA ILE A 26 -2.87 -0.32 -17.12
C ILE A 26 -1.42 -0.60 -17.52
N ASN A 27 -1.07 -0.32 -18.78
CA ASN A 27 0.31 -0.38 -19.23
C ASN A 27 1.03 0.93 -18.85
N PRO A 28 2.04 0.90 -17.97
CA PRO A 28 2.76 2.09 -17.58
C PRO A 28 3.78 2.51 -18.64
N GLU A 29 3.96 3.81 -18.82
CA GLU A 29 5.03 4.41 -19.62
C GLU A 29 5.72 5.52 -18.81
N THR A 30 7.04 5.58 -18.83
CA THR A 30 7.78 6.68 -18.18
C THR A 30 7.92 7.85 -19.15
N ASP A 31 7.52 9.04 -18.72
CA ASP A 31 7.64 10.26 -19.52
C ASP A 31 7.97 11.50 -18.67
N ILE A 32 8.32 12.60 -19.33
CA ILE A 32 8.45 13.92 -18.72
C ILE A 32 7.12 14.66 -18.90
N VAL A 33 6.48 14.96 -17.77
CA VAL A 33 5.20 15.67 -17.75
C VAL A 33 5.38 17.11 -17.30
N PHE A 34 4.58 18.01 -17.87
CA PHE A 34 4.61 19.43 -17.57
C PHE A 34 3.34 19.86 -16.84
N LEU A 35 3.51 20.58 -15.74
CA LEU A 35 2.40 21.20 -15.04
C LEU A 35 2.12 22.56 -15.68
N TYR A 36 0.89 22.74 -16.14
CA TYR A 36 0.44 24.00 -16.73
C TYR A 36 -0.48 24.73 -15.76
N PRO A 37 -0.30 26.06 -15.57
CA PRO A 37 -1.14 26.84 -14.66
C PRO A 37 -2.56 27.07 -15.18
N SER A 38 -2.82 26.78 -16.47
CA SER A 38 -4.14 26.91 -17.07
C SER A 38 -4.30 26.01 -18.30
N GLU A 39 -5.54 25.71 -18.64
CA GLU A 39 -5.90 25.02 -19.89
C GLU A 39 -5.44 25.78 -21.13
N PHE A 40 -5.44 27.12 -21.09
CA PHE A 40 -4.89 27.93 -22.17
C PHE A 40 -3.39 27.69 -22.34
N SER A 41 -2.65 27.66 -21.23
CA SER A 41 -1.22 27.35 -21.23
C SER A 41 -0.95 25.95 -21.79
N LYS A 42 -1.76 24.97 -21.39
CA LYS A 42 -1.63 23.57 -21.83
C LYS A 42 -2.00 23.36 -23.30
N LYS A 43 -3.11 23.95 -23.79
CA LYS A 43 -3.66 23.68 -25.12
C LYS A 43 -3.17 24.63 -26.22
N VAL A 44 -2.75 25.85 -25.83
CA VAL A 44 -2.34 26.91 -26.77
C VAL A 44 -0.86 27.23 -26.61
N LEU A 45 -0.40 27.59 -25.41
CA LEU A 45 0.98 28.03 -25.23
C LEU A 45 2.02 26.91 -25.43
N SER A 46 1.67 25.67 -25.08
CA SER A 46 2.53 24.50 -25.33
C SER A 46 2.90 24.34 -26.81
N LYS A 47 1.95 24.62 -27.72
CA LYS A 47 2.16 24.53 -29.18
C LYS A 47 3.14 25.57 -29.73
N VAL A 48 3.40 26.62 -28.96
CA VAL A 48 4.40 27.66 -29.29
C VAL A 48 5.66 27.54 -28.41
N GLY A 49 5.83 26.42 -27.71
CA GLY A 49 7.05 26.08 -26.98
C GLY A 49 7.04 26.42 -25.48
N TYR A 50 5.91 26.83 -24.90
CA TYR A 50 5.82 27.01 -23.44
C TYR A 50 5.79 25.65 -22.72
N MET A 51 6.76 25.42 -21.85
CA MET A 51 6.95 24.15 -21.13
C MET A 51 6.25 24.11 -19.75
N GLY A 52 5.25 24.96 -19.51
CA GLY A 52 4.57 24.99 -18.22
C GLY A 52 5.37 25.70 -17.12
N SER A 53 4.90 25.57 -15.88
CA SER A 53 5.56 26.14 -14.70
C SER A 53 6.54 25.17 -14.04
N GLN A 54 6.33 23.87 -14.21
CA GLN A 54 7.14 22.80 -13.62
C GLN A 54 7.19 21.60 -14.57
N GLN A 55 8.29 20.84 -14.50
CA GLN A 55 8.47 19.58 -15.21
C GLN A 55 8.79 18.48 -14.19
N PHE A 56 8.19 17.31 -14.39
CA PHE A 56 8.41 16.14 -13.52
C PHE A 56 8.68 14.93 -14.38
N ARG A 57 9.54 14.03 -13.90
CA ARG A 57 9.54 12.66 -14.39
C ARG A 57 8.34 11.94 -13.77
N ALA A 58 7.58 11.23 -14.58
CA ALA A 58 6.39 10.53 -14.11
C ALA A 58 6.28 9.14 -14.72
N VAL A 59 5.67 8.22 -13.96
CA VAL A 59 5.09 7.00 -14.52
C VAL A 59 3.64 7.30 -14.88
N CYS A 60 3.34 7.17 -16.16
CA CYS A 60 2.09 7.55 -16.78
C CYS A 60 1.28 6.30 -17.11
N GLY A 61 -0.04 6.39 -17.02
CA GLY A 61 -0.95 5.34 -17.43
C GLY A 61 -2.32 5.88 -17.78
N ARG A 62 -3.04 5.20 -18.67
CA ARG A 62 -4.39 5.59 -19.07
C ARG A 62 -5.42 4.54 -18.63
N ALA A 63 -6.38 4.95 -17.84
CA ALA A 63 -7.53 4.13 -17.46
C ALA A 63 -8.56 4.03 -18.61
N ALA A 64 -9.35 2.96 -18.62
CA ALA A 64 -10.34 2.69 -19.66
C ALA A 64 -11.38 3.82 -19.82
N ASP A 65 -11.72 4.52 -18.73
CA ASP A 65 -12.70 5.60 -18.71
C ASP A 65 -12.17 6.93 -19.27
N GLY A 66 -10.93 6.94 -19.77
CA GLY A 66 -10.29 8.09 -20.41
C GLY A 66 -9.56 9.02 -19.44
N PHE A 67 -9.42 8.63 -18.18
CA PHE A 67 -8.56 9.32 -17.21
C PHE A 67 -7.10 8.97 -17.46
N ASN A 68 -6.24 9.99 -17.42
CA ASN A 68 -4.80 9.84 -17.40
C ASN A 68 -4.32 9.95 -15.95
N LEU A 69 -3.47 9.01 -15.55
CA LEU A 69 -2.85 8.94 -14.25
C LEU A 69 -1.36 9.24 -14.42
N PHE A 70 -0.83 10.11 -13.59
CA PHE A 70 0.58 10.48 -13.57
C PHE A 70 1.10 10.35 -12.14
N VAL A 71 2.06 9.48 -11.93
CA VAL A 71 2.75 9.38 -10.64
C VAL A 71 4.06 10.15 -10.77
N CYS A 72 4.03 11.41 -10.37
CA CYS A 72 5.10 12.37 -10.56
C CYS A 72 6.11 12.30 -9.41
N GLN A 73 7.39 12.24 -9.74
CA GLN A 73 8.46 12.41 -8.76
C GLN A 73 8.55 13.89 -8.36
N ILE A 74 8.17 14.23 -7.12
CA ILE A 74 8.22 15.62 -6.62
C ILE A 74 9.55 15.88 -5.91
N GLU A 75 10.05 14.88 -5.17
CA GLU A 75 11.37 14.90 -4.53
C GLU A 75 12.06 13.53 -4.71
N GLU A 76 13.31 13.41 -4.26
CA GLU A 76 14.01 12.12 -4.30
C GLU A 76 13.24 11.09 -3.47
N ASN A 77 12.84 9.98 -4.11
CA ASN A 77 12.01 8.93 -3.52
C ASN A 77 10.67 9.41 -2.91
N SER A 78 10.08 10.49 -3.45
CA SER A 78 8.75 10.96 -3.08
C SER A 78 7.92 11.22 -4.32
N TYR A 79 6.85 10.45 -4.48
CA TYR A 79 5.98 10.49 -5.65
C TYR A 79 4.56 10.88 -5.27
N ARG A 80 3.88 11.57 -6.19
CA ARG A 80 2.49 11.98 -6.04
C ARG A 80 1.65 11.56 -7.24
N LEU A 81 0.53 10.93 -6.97
CA LEU A 81 -0.47 10.62 -7.99
C LEU A 81 -1.27 11.87 -8.35
N LEU A 82 -1.33 12.17 -9.64
CA LEU A 82 -2.18 13.15 -10.28
C LEU A 82 -3.11 12.44 -11.25
N ILE A 83 -4.39 12.80 -11.25
CA ILE A 83 -5.39 12.21 -12.14
C ILE A 83 -6.08 13.33 -12.91
N GLU A 84 -6.03 13.25 -14.23
CA GLU A 84 -6.66 14.23 -15.12
C GLU A 84 -7.53 13.56 -16.17
N ARG A 85 -8.43 14.35 -16.76
CA ARG A 85 -9.22 13.97 -17.93
C ARG A 85 -9.30 15.18 -18.87
N ASP A 86 -9.32 14.94 -20.18
CA ASP A 86 -9.35 16.02 -21.17
C ASP A 86 -10.62 16.87 -21.13
N THR A 87 -11.73 16.25 -20.72
CA THR A 87 -13.06 16.87 -20.62
C THR A 87 -13.63 16.60 -19.24
N VAL A 88 -13.97 17.66 -18.52
CA VAL A 88 -14.60 17.57 -17.20
C VAL A 88 -16.07 17.20 -17.35
N SER A 89 -16.50 16.19 -16.60
CA SER A 89 -17.88 15.74 -16.51
C SER A 89 -18.36 15.77 -15.05
N ASP A 90 -19.68 15.89 -14.88
CA ASP A 90 -20.32 15.63 -13.59
C ASP A 90 -19.99 14.20 -13.16
N GLY A 91 -19.56 14.03 -11.89
CA GLY A 91 -19.15 12.75 -11.33
C GLY A 91 -17.65 12.41 -11.47
N ASP A 92 -16.86 13.21 -12.21
CA ASP A 92 -15.42 12.95 -12.35
C ASP A 92 -14.70 12.91 -11.00
N GLU A 93 -15.09 13.73 -10.02
CA GLU A 93 -14.48 13.73 -8.68
C GLU A 93 -14.67 12.40 -7.94
N ALA A 94 -15.84 11.77 -8.06
CA ALA A 94 -16.07 10.45 -7.46
C ALA A 94 -15.22 9.38 -8.13
N ILE A 95 -15.10 9.44 -9.47
CA ILE A 95 -14.29 8.49 -10.24
C ILE A 95 -12.80 8.68 -9.94
N LYS A 96 -12.32 9.93 -9.83
CA LYS A 96 -10.93 10.22 -9.42
C LYS A 96 -10.63 9.68 -8.03
N ALA A 97 -11.55 9.83 -7.07
CA ALA A 97 -11.37 9.30 -5.73
C ALA A 97 -11.29 7.76 -5.74
N ASP A 98 -12.16 7.09 -6.51
CA ASP A 98 -12.15 5.64 -6.65
C ASP A 98 -10.89 5.12 -7.36
N LEU A 99 -10.42 5.82 -8.41
CA LEU A 99 -9.16 5.52 -9.10
C LEU A 99 -7.95 5.73 -8.19
N ALA A 100 -7.93 6.81 -7.40
CA ALA A 100 -6.86 7.08 -6.45
C ALA A 100 -6.78 5.99 -5.38
N LEU A 101 -7.93 5.60 -4.82
CA LEU A 101 -8.01 4.51 -3.85
C LEU A 101 -7.59 3.16 -4.47
N SER A 102 -8.04 2.89 -5.69
CA SER A 102 -7.67 1.66 -6.42
C SER A 102 -6.17 1.60 -6.70
N PHE A 103 -5.55 2.71 -7.07
CA PHE A 103 -4.11 2.80 -7.28
C PHE A 103 -3.34 2.61 -5.97
N GLN A 104 -3.78 3.26 -4.89
CA GLN A 104 -3.18 3.09 -3.56
C GLN A 104 -3.23 1.61 -3.12
N LYS A 105 -4.40 0.96 -3.26
CA LYS A 105 -4.57 -0.47 -2.98
C LYS A 105 -3.65 -1.34 -3.82
N ALA A 106 -3.54 -1.05 -5.12
CA ALA A 106 -2.66 -1.78 -6.02
C ALA A 106 -1.19 -1.65 -5.60
N TYR A 107 -0.75 -0.45 -5.21
CA TYR A 107 0.60 -0.20 -4.73
C TYR A 107 0.90 -0.93 -3.42
N ILE A 108 0.01 -0.85 -2.43
CA ILE A 108 0.14 -1.60 -1.17
C ILE A 108 0.18 -3.11 -1.45
N SER A 109 -0.65 -3.59 -2.36
CA SER A 109 -0.66 -5.00 -2.76
C SER A 109 0.65 -5.43 -3.42
N VAL A 110 1.35 -4.54 -4.14
CA VAL A 110 2.70 -4.83 -4.66
C VAL A 110 3.72 -4.95 -3.53
N ALA A 111 3.69 -4.03 -2.57
CA ALA A 111 4.60 -4.09 -1.42
C ALA A 111 4.39 -5.40 -0.63
N ILE A 112 3.14 -5.83 -0.48
CA ILE A 112 2.80 -7.11 0.16
C ILE A 112 3.30 -8.30 -0.63
N ASP A 113 3.13 -8.32 -1.96
CA ASP A 113 3.66 -9.40 -2.81
C ASP A 113 5.19 -9.51 -2.68
N GLU A 114 5.89 -8.39 -2.54
CA GLU A 114 7.34 -8.37 -2.32
C GLU A 114 7.72 -8.94 -0.95
N THR A 115 6.96 -8.60 0.10
CA THR A 115 7.11 -9.21 1.42
C THR A 115 6.88 -10.72 1.40
N ILE A 116 5.82 -11.21 0.75
CA ILE A 116 5.55 -12.65 0.59
C ILE A 116 6.73 -13.34 -0.09
N ARG A 117 7.19 -12.83 -1.24
CA ARG A 117 8.29 -13.44 -2.00
C ARG A 117 9.55 -13.57 -1.16
N ARG A 118 9.83 -12.61 -0.27
CA ARG A 118 10.99 -12.66 0.63
C ARG A 118 10.83 -13.70 1.74
N ILE A 119 9.64 -13.81 2.31
CA ILE A 119 9.32 -14.85 3.30
C ILE A 119 9.48 -16.24 2.65
N GLU A 120 8.94 -16.42 1.45
CA GLU A 120 9.07 -17.66 0.66
C GLU A 120 10.52 -17.95 0.26
N ALA A 121 11.30 -16.93 -0.12
CA ALA A 121 12.73 -17.07 -0.42
C ALA A 121 13.55 -17.52 0.80
N SER A 122 13.04 -17.27 2.01
CA SER A 122 13.62 -17.75 3.27
C SER A 122 13.21 -19.19 3.59
N GLY A 123 12.44 -19.85 2.72
CA GLY A 123 11.95 -21.22 2.89
C GLY A 123 10.71 -21.33 3.79
N VAL A 124 10.08 -20.21 4.13
CA VAL A 124 8.88 -20.16 4.98
C VAL A 124 7.66 -20.00 4.08
N PRO A 125 6.65 -20.88 4.16
CA PRO A 125 5.44 -20.70 3.37
C PRO A 125 4.67 -19.47 3.87
N ALA A 126 4.14 -18.70 2.92
CA ALA A 126 3.37 -17.50 3.18
C ALA A 126 2.17 -17.41 2.22
N ARG A 127 1.09 -16.76 2.65
CA ARG A 127 -0.09 -16.49 1.83
C ARG A 127 -0.70 -15.16 2.22
N THR A 128 -1.41 -14.55 1.30
CA THR A 128 -2.13 -13.30 1.55
C THR A 128 -3.61 -13.46 1.36
N LYS A 129 -4.36 -12.77 2.21
CA LYS A 129 -5.80 -12.64 2.17
C LYS A 129 -6.15 -11.16 2.15
N GLU A 130 -6.88 -10.76 1.11
CA GLU A 130 -7.42 -9.41 1.04
C GLU A 130 -8.68 -9.31 1.92
N THR A 131 -8.79 -8.21 2.68
CA THR A 131 -9.93 -7.89 3.51
C THR A 131 -10.51 -6.53 3.10
N LEU A 132 -11.71 -6.19 3.59
CA LEU A 132 -12.33 -4.91 3.30
C LEU A 132 -11.50 -3.70 3.77
N GLN A 133 -10.68 -3.88 4.81
CA GLN A 133 -9.92 -2.83 5.48
C GLN A 133 -8.42 -2.86 5.16
N GLY A 134 -7.98 -3.81 4.34
CA GLY A 134 -6.56 -4.02 4.10
C GLY A 134 -6.20 -5.45 3.71
N PHE A 135 -5.04 -5.92 4.16
CA PHE A 135 -4.50 -7.21 3.81
C PHE A 135 -4.00 -7.95 5.05
N GLU A 136 -4.10 -9.28 5.01
CA GLU A 136 -3.57 -10.18 6.03
C GLU A 136 -2.56 -11.11 5.37
N ILE A 137 -1.32 -11.10 5.85
CA ILE A 137 -0.24 -11.98 5.39
C ILE A 137 -0.06 -13.05 6.47
N GLU A 138 -0.40 -14.30 6.17
CA GLU A 138 -0.19 -15.43 7.07
C GLU A 138 1.06 -16.20 6.64
N PHE A 139 1.92 -16.58 7.58
CA PHE A 139 3.18 -17.25 7.29
C PHE A 139 3.62 -18.17 8.43
N GLY A 140 4.57 -19.07 8.14
CA GLY A 140 5.05 -20.09 9.06
C GLY A 140 4.67 -21.49 8.60
N PRO A 141 5.35 -22.56 9.09
CA PRO A 141 5.08 -23.94 8.68
C PRO A 141 3.61 -24.37 8.73
N GLN A 142 2.82 -23.77 9.61
CA GLN A 142 1.38 -24.00 9.77
C GLN A 142 0.55 -22.72 9.61
N TYR A 143 1.12 -21.64 9.04
CA TYR A 143 0.51 -20.32 8.95
C TYR A 143 0.13 -19.73 10.32
N GLU A 144 0.97 -19.96 11.32
CA GLU A 144 0.75 -19.56 12.71
C GLU A 144 1.08 -18.09 13.01
N TYR A 145 1.76 -17.41 12.10
CA TYR A 145 2.12 -16.00 12.21
C TYR A 145 1.32 -15.17 11.21
N SER A 146 1.00 -13.93 11.57
CA SER A 146 0.25 -13.04 10.69
C SER A 146 0.71 -11.59 10.77
N ILE A 147 0.75 -10.89 9.64
CA ILE A 147 0.89 -9.43 9.55
C ILE A 147 -0.42 -8.87 9.00
N HIS A 148 -1.05 -7.98 9.75
CA HIS A 148 -2.25 -7.26 9.32
C HIS A 148 -1.86 -5.86 8.87
N VAL A 149 -2.08 -5.54 7.60
CA VAL A 149 -1.81 -4.24 7.01
C VAL A 149 -3.16 -3.57 6.74
N THR A 150 -3.47 -2.50 7.45
CA THR A 150 -4.68 -1.70 7.25
C THR A 150 -4.31 -0.30 6.83
N PHE A 151 -5.11 0.32 5.97
CA PHE A 151 -4.85 1.69 5.50
C PHE A 151 -6.15 2.51 5.52
N THR A 152 -6.06 3.73 6.01
CA THR A 152 -7.19 4.68 6.09
C THR A 152 -6.72 6.05 5.62
N GLY A 153 -7.12 6.44 4.41
CA GLY A 153 -6.61 7.67 3.79
C GLY A 153 -5.10 7.59 3.62
N ASP A 154 -4.38 8.51 4.24
CA ASP A 154 -2.91 8.61 4.17
C ASP A 154 -2.21 7.93 5.35
N GLU A 155 -2.93 7.18 6.21
CA GLU A 155 -2.32 6.43 7.32
C GLU A 155 -2.30 4.93 7.02
N VAL A 156 -1.14 4.28 7.23
CA VAL A 156 -1.01 2.82 7.24
C VAL A 156 -0.72 2.37 8.66
N MET A 157 -1.43 1.32 9.07
CA MET A 157 -1.21 0.62 10.33
C MET A 157 -0.89 -0.84 10.03
N GLU A 158 0.25 -1.28 10.53
CA GLU A 158 0.74 -2.64 10.45
C GLU A 158 0.71 -3.29 11.83
N GLU A 159 0.16 -4.50 11.94
CA GLU A 159 0.14 -5.28 13.17
C GLU A 159 0.70 -6.69 12.95
N VAL A 160 1.81 -7.00 13.62
CA VAL A 160 2.42 -8.34 13.59
C VAL A 160 1.94 -9.15 14.79
N ARG A 161 1.46 -10.37 14.54
CA ARG A 161 0.98 -11.29 15.59
C ARG A 161 1.69 -12.64 15.54
N GLY A 162 1.95 -13.19 16.72
CA GLY A 162 2.47 -14.55 16.91
C GLY A 162 3.99 -14.70 16.81
N VAL A 163 4.71 -13.70 16.29
CA VAL A 163 6.16 -13.76 16.12
C VAL A 163 6.89 -13.58 17.46
N LYS A 164 8.03 -14.26 17.65
CA LYS A 164 8.89 -14.15 18.85
C LYS A 164 10.23 -13.51 18.48
N GLY A 165 10.67 -12.54 19.28
CA GLY A 165 11.98 -11.87 19.17
C GLY A 165 12.07 -10.83 18.05
N ASP A 166 13.30 -10.38 17.77
CA ASP A 166 13.63 -9.27 16.85
C ASP A 166 13.35 -9.57 15.36
N ILE A 167 12.82 -10.76 15.06
CA ILE A 167 12.44 -11.17 13.70
C ILE A 167 11.24 -10.35 13.22
N CYS A 168 10.35 -9.93 14.14
CA CYS A 168 9.19 -9.11 13.81
C CYS A 168 9.59 -7.80 13.12
N THR A 169 10.57 -7.05 13.65
CA THR A 169 11.00 -5.77 13.06
C THR A 169 11.62 -5.94 11.68
N LYS A 170 12.42 -6.99 11.46
CA LYS A 170 13.04 -7.24 10.14
C LYS A 170 12.03 -7.62 9.04
N LEU A 171 10.90 -8.21 9.44
CA LEU A 171 9.81 -8.56 8.53
C LEU A 171 9.06 -7.31 8.06
N THR A 172 8.89 -6.32 8.94
CA THR A 172 8.11 -5.11 8.65
C THR A 172 8.96 -3.99 8.05
N GLU A 173 10.26 -3.95 8.32
CA GLU A 173 11.18 -2.89 7.86
C GLU A 173 11.14 -2.64 6.35
N GLU A 174 11.05 -3.68 5.53
CA GLU A 174 10.95 -3.50 4.07
C GLU A 174 9.55 -3.07 3.62
N LEU A 175 8.50 -3.53 4.30
CA LEU A 175 7.14 -3.08 4.03
C LEU A 175 7.01 -1.59 4.38
N GLU A 176 7.52 -1.19 5.55
CA GLU A 176 7.62 0.19 6.00
C GLU A 176 8.45 1.01 5.00
N ALA A 177 9.59 0.50 4.51
CA ALA A 177 10.42 1.20 3.52
C ALA A 177 9.76 1.37 2.13
N LEU A 178 8.80 0.51 1.77
CA LEU A 178 8.05 0.63 0.51
C LEU A 178 6.81 1.51 0.64
N LEU A 179 6.28 1.68 1.84
CA LEU A 179 5.01 2.36 2.11
C LEU A 179 5.14 3.70 2.83
N SER A 180 6.31 4.03 3.37
CA SER A 180 6.56 5.27 4.11
C SER A 180 7.73 6.05 3.51
N SER A 181 7.71 7.37 3.68
CA SER A 181 8.86 8.20 3.30
C SER A 181 10.05 7.92 4.23
N PRO A 182 11.31 8.06 3.77
CA PRO A 182 12.50 7.87 4.62
C PRO A 182 12.54 8.78 5.86
N THR A 183 11.77 9.87 5.87
CA THR A 183 11.65 10.84 6.96
C THR A 183 10.38 10.67 7.79
N ALA A 184 9.52 9.70 7.47
CA ALA A 184 8.27 9.47 8.19
C ALA A 184 8.55 9.01 9.63
N GLU A 185 7.73 9.50 10.57
CA GLU A 185 7.78 9.04 11.95
C GLU A 185 7.05 7.69 12.07
N LEU A 186 7.78 6.64 12.43
CA LEU A 186 7.23 5.31 12.67
C LEU A 186 6.86 5.17 14.16
N VAL A 187 5.55 5.15 14.46
CA VAL A 187 5.06 5.01 15.84
C VAL A 187 4.81 3.53 16.12
N THR A 188 5.76 2.88 16.81
CA THR A 188 5.67 1.45 17.16
C THR A 188 5.18 1.23 18.60
N GLU A 189 4.02 0.59 18.75
CA GLU A 189 3.47 0.13 20.02
C GLU A 189 3.70 -1.38 20.20
N TRP A 190 4.37 -1.77 21.29
CA TRP A 190 4.60 -3.17 21.63
C TRP A 190 3.44 -3.73 22.44
N LYS A 191 2.79 -4.78 21.94
CA LYS A 191 1.74 -5.50 22.68
C LYS A 191 2.37 -6.62 23.52
N PRO A 192 2.22 -6.62 24.86
CA PRO A 192 2.68 -7.74 25.68
C PRO A 192 1.95 -9.03 25.28
N GLU A 193 2.64 -10.17 25.38
CA GLU A 193 2.04 -11.48 25.12
C GLU A 193 0.89 -11.73 26.12
N TYR A 194 -0.35 -11.70 25.65
CA TYR A 194 -1.46 -12.25 26.42
C TYR A 194 -1.42 -13.77 26.26
N THR A 195 -1.03 -14.46 27.33
CA THR A 195 -1.38 -15.88 27.50
C THR A 195 -2.89 -15.98 27.49
N VAL A 196 -3.46 -16.49 26.40
CA VAL A 196 -4.85 -16.96 26.41
C VAL A 196 -4.87 -18.16 27.35
N VAL A 197 -5.23 -17.91 28.60
CA VAL A 197 -5.63 -18.98 29.52
C VAL A 197 -6.92 -19.53 28.94
N HIS A 198 -6.86 -20.67 28.26
CA HIS A 198 -8.05 -21.51 28.08
C HIS A 198 -8.51 -21.91 29.48
N GLU A 199 -9.49 -21.18 30.04
CA GLU A 199 -10.18 -21.64 31.23
C GLU A 199 -10.82 -23.00 30.92
N GLU A 200 -10.44 -23.96 31.74
CA GLU A 200 -10.73 -25.38 31.67
C GLU A 200 -12.23 -25.64 31.50
N GLN A 201 -12.59 -26.45 30.50
CA GLN A 201 -13.89 -27.10 30.46
C GLN A 201 -14.02 -28.01 31.69
N THR A 202 -14.78 -27.58 32.69
CA THR A 202 -15.16 -28.42 33.82
C THR A 202 -16.22 -29.42 33.37
N LEU A 203 -15.79 -30.63 32.99
CA LEU A 203 -16.68 -31.78 32.82
C LEU A 203 -17.22 -32.21 34.19
N GLN A 204 -18.49 -31.91 34.45
CA GLN A 204 -19.22 -32.41 35.61
C GLN A 204 -19.73 -33.83 35.31
N VAL A 205 -19.08 -34.86 35.86
CA VAL A 205 -19.58 -36.24 35.81
C VAL A 205 -20.45 -36.49 37.05
N LEU A 206 -21.75 -36.69 36.85
CA LEU A 206 -22.70 -37.11 37.89
C LEU A 206 -22.67 -38.65 38.00
N SER A 207 -22.23 -39.18 39.14
CA SER A 207 -22.45 -40.58 39.49
C SER A 207 -23.69 -40.72 40.38
N ALA A 208 -24.74 -41.37 39.87
CA ALA A 208 -25.83 -41.86 40.70
C ALA A 208 -25.43 -43.21 41.31
N ASN A 209 -25.42 -43.31 42.63
CA ASN A 209 -25.30 -44.60 43.32
C ASN A 209 -26.71 -45.12 43.63
N LEU A 210 -27.01 -46.32 43.13
CA LEU A 210 -28.10 -47.20 43.59
C LEU A 210 -27.61 -48.04 44.77
#